data_AF-A0A2T1C477-F1
#
_entry.id   AF-A0A2T1C477-F1
#
_cell.length_a   1.000
_cell.length_b   1.000
_cell.length_c   1.000
_cell.angle_alpha   90.00
_cell.angle_beta   90.00
_cell.angle_gamma   90.00
#
_symmetry.space_group_name_H-M   'P 1'
#
loop_
_entity.id
_entity.type
_entity.pdbx_description
1 polymer ?
#
loop_
_entity_poly.entity_id
_entity_poly.type
_entity_poly.pdbx_seq_one_letter_code
_entity_poly.pdbx_strand_id
1 'polypeptide(L)' 'MEIQIERHPTSDKLEKLGVFNWSIWTKEVSEFPWSYDQTETCYFLAGEVTVTPKNGIPIKMAKGDLVTFPLGLFCTW' A
#
# COMPACT_ATOMS: atom_id res chain seq x y z
N MET A 1 -4.14 14.15 -4.84
CA MET A 1 -3.22 13.23 -4.14
C MET A 1 -3.85 11.86 -4.25
N GLU A 2 -3.26 10.96 -5.02
CA GLU A 2 -3.89 9.68 -5.39
C GLU A 2 -2.99 8.53 -4.93
N ILE A 3 -3.61 7.44 -4.48
CA ILE A 3 -2.91 6.18 -4.21
C ILE A 3 -2.54 5.57 -5.55
N GLN A 4 -1.25 5.29 -5.76
CA GLN A 4 -0.78 4.64 -6.98
C GLN A 4 -0.67 3.14 -6.73
N ILE A 5 -1.26 2.34 -7.61
CA ILE A 5 -1.19 0.88 -7.55
C ILE A 5 -0.61 0.36 -8.85
N GLU A 6 0.46 -0.40 -8.73
CA GLU A 6 0.99 -1.23 -9.80
C GLU A 6 0.74 -2.69 -9.44
N ARG A 7 -0.15 -3.32 -10.19
CA ARG A 7 -0.51 -4.74 -9.98
C ARG A 7 0.51 -5.61 -10.67
N HIS A 8 1.12 -6.52 -9.92
CA HIS A 8 2.13 -7.47 -10.43
C HIS A 8 3.27 -6.79 -11.22
N PRO A 9 4.02 -5.87 -10.59
CA PRO A 9 5.22 -5.29 -11.22
C PRO A 9 6.23 -6.37 -11.59
N THR A 10 7.08 -6.07 -12.56
CA THR A 10 8.12 -7.00 -13.00
C THR A 10 9.14 -7.29 -11.88
N SER A 11 9.73 -8.47 -11.91
CA SER A 11 10.80 -8.85 -10.96
C SER A 11 11.98 -7.88 -11.01
N ASP A 12 12.41 -7.48 -12.21
CA ASP A 12 13.49 -6.51 -12.42
C ASP A 12 13.20 -5.17 -11.71
N LYS A 13 11.95 -4.70 -11.73
CA LYS A 13 11.57 -3.48 -11.01
C LYS A 13 11.60 -3.67 -9.50
N LEU A 14 11.06 -4.79 -8.99
CA LEU A 14 11.09 -5.12 -7.57
C LEU A 14 12.52 -5.23 -7.04
N GLU A 15 13.40 -5.88 -7.80
CA GLU A 15 14.84 -5.99 -7.51
C GLU A 15 15.53 -4.62 -7.48
N LYS A 16 15.29 -3.77 -8.50
CA LYS A 16 15.84 -2.41 -8.55
C LYS A 16 15.38 -1.52 -7.40
N LEU A 17 14.14 -1.67 -6.95
CA LEU A 17 13.60 -0.96 -5.78
C LEU A 17 14.12 -1.55 -4.46
N GLY A 18 14.70 -2.75 -4.48
CA GLY A 18 15.20 -3.42 -3.30
C GLY A 18 14.10 -3.85 -2.33
N VAL A 19 12.87 -4.09 -2.83
CA VAL A 19 11.68 -4.34 -1.99
C VAL A 19 11.87 -5.51 -1.02
N PHE A 20 12.69 -6.49 -1.40
CA PHE A 20 12.96 -7.69 -0.61
C PHE A 20 13.83 -7.41 0.63
N ASN A 21 14.41 -6.21 0.72
CA ASN A 21 15.20 -5.76 1.86
C ASN A 21 14.41 -4.80 2.77
N TRP A 22 13.17 -4.43 2.43
CA TRP A 22 12.36 -3.54 3.23
C TRP A 22 11.86 -4.24 4.51
N SER A 23 11.62 -3.45 5.55
CA SER A 23 11.03 -3.94 6.79
C SER A 23 9.67 -4.58 6.55
N ILE A 24 9.44 -5.75 7.14
CA ILE A 24 8.14 -6.43 7.05
C ILE A 24 7.23 -5.87 8.14
N TRP A 25 6.02 -5.46 7.74
CA TRP A 25 4.93 -5.13 8.63
C TRP A 25 3.78 -6.13 8.47
N THR A 26 3.12 -6.48 9.57
CA THR A 26 2.01 -7.44 9.58
C THR A 26 0.88 -6.95 10.47
N LYS A 27 -0.35 -7.34 10.14
CA LYS A 27 -1.56 -6.96 10.88
C LYS A 27 -2.63 -8.04 10.74
N GLU A 28 -3.40 -8.23 11.80
CA GLU A 28 -4.60 -9.04 11.81
C GLU A 28 -5.78 -8.33 11.13
N VAL A 29 -6.83 -9.10 10.79
CA VAL A 29 -8.07 -8.55 10.23
C VAL A 29 -8.65 -7.52 11.18
N SER A 30 -8.66 -6.26 10.75
CA SER A 30 -9.09 -5.12 11.53
C SER A 30 -9.42 -3.95 10.60
N GLU A 31 -10.21 -2.99 11.08
CA GLU A 31 -10.52 -1.73 10.39
C GLU A 31 -10.05 -0.58 11.28
N PHE A 32 -9.28 0.35 10.74
CA PHE A 32 -8.76 1.47 11.53
C PHE A 32 -8.42 2.71 10.69
N PRO A 33 -8.52 3.92 11.27
CA PRO A 33 -8.09 5.14 10.60
C PRO A 33 -6.55 5.19 10.54
N TRP A 34 -6.02 5.68 9.42
CA TRP A 34 -4.59 5.88 9.21
C TRP A 34 -4.31 7.20 8.50
N SER A 35 -3.15 7.79 8.81
CA SER A 35 -2.67 9.01 8.18
C SER A 35 -1.21 8.87 7.79
N TYR A 36 -0.90 9.24 6.55
CA TYR A 36 0.47 9.25 6.03
C TYR A 36 1.07 10.64 6.19
N ASP A 37 2.04 10.78 7.08
CA ASP A 37 2.83 12.00 7.30
C ASP A 37 4.03 12.12 6.36
N GLN A 38 4.25 11.09 5.52
CA GLN A 38 5.23 11.05 4.44
C GLN A 38 4.71 10.18 3.29
N THR A 39 5.31 10.29 2.11
CA THR A 39 5.03 9.35 1.02
C THR A 39 5.61 7.98 1.38
N GLU A 40 4.78 6.94 1.36
CA GLU A 40 5.17 5.58 1.72
C GLU A 40 4.89 4.63 0.55
N THR A 41 5.80 3.68 0.29
CA THR A 41 5.62 2.64 -0.72
C THR A 41 5.69 1.27 -0.07
N CYS A 42 4.69 0.44 -0.35
CA CYS A 42 4.53 -0.89 0.23
C CYS A 42 4.38 -1.93 -0.87
N TYR A 43 4.99 -3.09 -0.67
CA TYR A 43 4.77 -4.27 -1.51
C TYR A 43 4.01 -5.33 -0.72
N PHE A 44 2.83 -5.70 -1.18
CA PHE A 44 1.96 -6.63 -0.47
C PHE A 44 2.43 -8.08 -0.66
N LEU A 45 2.92 -8.71 0.41
CA LEU A 45 3.42 -10.09 0.37
C LEU A 45 2.32 -11.14 0.50
N ALA A 46 1.24 -10.79 1.22
CA ALA A 46 0.09 -11.66 1.49
C ALA A 46 -1.14 -10.83 1.91
N GLY A 47 -2.32 -11.46 1.87
CA GLY A 47 -3.58 -10.86 2.32
C GLY A 47 -4.26 -9.97 1.28
N GLU A 48 -5.37 -9.39 1.72
CA GLU A 48 -6.21 -8.45 0.97
C GLU A 48 -6.61 -7.29 1.88
N VAL A 49 -6.60 -6.08 1.35
CA VAL A 49 -6.89 -4.84 2.08
C VAL A 49 -7.79 -3.95 1.22
N THR A 50 -8.71 -3.22 1.86
CA THR A 50 -9.51 -2.18 1.20
C THR A 50 -9.24 -0.85 1.88
N VAL A 51 -8.50 0.04 1.22
CA VAL A 51 -8.24 1.38 1.73
C VAL A 51 -9.29 2.35 1.19
N THR A 52 -9.95 3.10 2.07
CA THR A 52 -10.92 4.14 1.69
C THR A 52 -10.39 5.53 2.07
N PRO A 53 -9.92 6.35 1.10
CA PRO A 53 -9.51 7.73 1.36
C PRO A 53 -10.67 8.57 1.90
N LYS A 54 -10.36 9.60 2.70
CA LYS A 54 -11.38 10.57 3.17
C LYS A 54 -12.05 11.23 1.96
N ASN A 55 -13.35 10.99 1.78
CA ASN A 55 -14.15 11.43 0.63
C ASN A 55 -13.75 10.79 -0.73
N GLY A 56 -13.05 9.66 -0.70
CA GLY A 56 -12.69 8.89 -1.89
C GLY A 56 -13.53 7.63 -2.06
N ILE A 57 -13.21 6.89 -3.12
CA ILE A 57 -13.80 5.57 -3.39
C ILE A 57 -12.89 4.51 -2.74
N PRO A 58 -13.45 3.41 -2.19
CA PRO A 58 -12.66 2.29 -1.69
C PRO A 58 -11.75 1.68 -2.77
N ILE A 59 -10.51 1.38 -2.39
CA ILE A 59 -9.48 0.84 -3.27
C ILE A 59 -8.98 -0.48 -2.70
N LYS A 60 -9.06 -1.55 -3.51
CA LYS A 60 -8.63 -2.90 -3.12
C LYS A 60 -7.21 -3.19 -3.56
N MET A 61 -6.40 -3.67 -2.61
CA MET A 61 -5.01 -4.08 -2.77
C MET A 61 -4.85 -5.50 -2.25
N ALA A 62 -4.00 -6.29 -2.89
CA ALA A 62 -3.77 -7.67 -2.49
C ALA A 62 -2.31 -8.07 -2.73
N LYS A 63 -2.00 -9.32 -2.38
CA LYS A 63 -0.71 -9.94 -2.67
C LYS A 63 -0.21 -9.63 -4.09
N GLY A 64 1.01 -9.12 -4.18
CA GLY A 64 1.70 -8.81 -5.43
C GLY A 64 1.48 -7.38 -5.93
N ASP A 65 0.70 -6.57 -5.24
CA ASP A 65 0.55 -5.14 -5.56
C ASP A 65 1.70 -4.33 -4.94
N LEU A 66 2.28 -3.43 -5.74
CA LEU A 66 3.18 -2.37 -5.28
C LEU A 66 2.36 -1.08 -5.19
N VAL A 67 2.26 -0.52 -3.99
CA VAL A 67 1.35 0.58 -3.69
C VAL A 67 2.13 1.75 -3.12
N THR A 68 1.89 2.94 -3.64
CA THR A 68 2.44 4.19 -3.09
C THR A 68 1.32 5.05 -2.55
N PHE A 69 1.40 5.37 -1.26
CA PHE A 69 0.51 6.25 -0.55
C PHE A 69 1.13 7.66 -0.49
N PRO A 70 0.41 8.71 -0.93
CA PRO A 70 0.95 10.06 -0.94
C PRO A 70 0.98 10.69 0.45
N LEU A 71 1.97 11.56 0.69
CA LEU A 71 2.00 12.49 1.84
C LEU A 71 0.64 13.17 2.04
N GLY A 72 0.18 13.22 3.30
CA GLY A 72 -1.05 13.89 3.70
C GLY A 72 -2.32 13.08 3.44
N LEU A 73 -2.21 11.84 2.97
CA LEU A 73 -3.37 10.95 2.84
C LEU A 73 -3.93 10.60 4.22
N PHE A 74 -5.25 10.79 4.39
CA PHE A 74 -6.03 10.23 5.48
C PHE A 74 -7.02 9.21 4.91
N CYS A 75 -7.02 8.00 5.44
CA CYS A 75 -7.85 6.90 4.96
C CYS A 75 -8.25 5.94 6.08
N THR A 76 -9.25 5.10 5.81
CA THR A 76 -9.53 3.91 6.62
C THR A 76 -8.90 2.70 5.92
N TRP A 77 -8.13 1.93 6.67
CA TRP A 77 -7.57 0.64 6.26
C TRP A 77 -8.50 -0.51 6.62
#